data_AF-A0A7U3GPD3-F1
#
_entry.id   AF-A0A7U3GPD3-F1
#
_cell.length_a   1.000
_cell.length_b   1.000
_cell.length_c   1.000
_cell.angle_alpha   90.00
_cell.angle_beta   90.00
_cell.angle_gamma   90.00
#
_symmetry.space_group_name_H-M   'P 1'
#
loop_
_entity.id
_entity.type
_entity.pdbx_description
1 polymer ?
#
loop_
_entity_poly.entity_id
_entity_poly.type
_entity_poly.pdbx_seq_one_letter_code
_entity_poly.pdbx_strand_id
1 'polypeptide(L)' 'MVIYDSNFGAYMCELCMLHYETEELAKKCEAWDRLHDSCNLAIASRSIEAISRRESLNK' A
#
# COMPACT_ATOMS: atom_id res chain seq x y z
N MET A 1 3.65 -0.40 11.58
CA MET A 1 5.01 0.03 11.28
C MET A 1 5.21 -0.30 9.81
N VAL A 2 6.01 0.48 9.08
CA VAL A 2 6.25 0.18 7.66
C VAL A 2 7.39 -0.81 7.60
N ILE A 3 7.18 -1.90 6.86
CA ILE A 3 8.20 -2.93 6.68
C ILE A 3 8.61 -3.02 5.22
N TYR A 4 9.89 -3.24 4.96
CA TYR A 4 10.37 -3.50 3.62
C TYR A 4 10.22 -4.98 3.32
N ASP A 5 9.35 -5.32 2.36
CA ASP A 5 9.20 -6.68 1.85
C ASP A 5 10.21 -6.90 0.72
N SER A 6 11.27 -7.65 1.03
CA SER A 6 12.33 -7.99 0.08
C SER A 6 11.88 -8.98 -1.01
N ASN A 7 10.77 -9.71 -0.83
CA ASN A 7 10.24 -10.60 -1.85
C ASN A 7 9.52 -9.82 -2.94
N PHE A 8 8.81 -8.77 -2.55
CA PHE A 8 8.13 -7.84 -3.46
C PHE A 8 9.00 -6.65 -3.89
N GLY A 9 10.11 -6.40 -3.20
CA GLY A 9 10.96 -5.24 -3.45
C GLY A 9 10.26 -3.92 -3.11
N ALA A 10 9.33 -3.93 -2.15
CA ALA A 10 8.40 -2.84 -1.89
C ALA A 10 8.22 -2.60 -0.38
N TYR A 11 7.61 -1.47 -0.03
CA TYR A 11 7.29 -1.11 1.35
C TYR A 11 5.85 -1.49 1.66
N MET A 12 5.64 -2.34 2.66
CA MET A 12 4.33 -2.80 3.09
C MET A 12 3.85 -2.03 4.33
N CYS A 13 2.58 -1.66 4.33
CA CYS A 13 1.89 -1.19 5.53
C CYS A 13 1.43 -2.39 6.36
N GLU A 14 1.86 -2.51 7.62
CA GLU A 14 1.46 -3.64 8.48
C GLU A 14 -0.03 -3.65 8.89
N LEU A 15 -0.75 -2.54 8.72
CA LEU A 15 -2.17 -2.47 9.10
C LEU A 15 -3.08 -3.01 8.01
N CYS A 16 -2.82 -2.62 6.76
CA CYS A 16 -3.64 -3.00 5.62
C CYS A 16 -3.01 -4.04 4.71
N MET A 17 -1.74 -4.37 4.94
CA MET A 17 -0.93 -5.34 4.19
C MET A 17 -0.78 -5.02 2.70
N LEU A 18 -0.96 -3.76 2.32
CA LEU A 18 -0.73 -3.29 0.94
C LEU A 18 0.74 -2.90 0.74
N HIS A 19 1.24 -3.20 -0.46
CA HIS A 19 2.60 -2.87 -0.88
C HIS A 19 2.64 -1.56 -1.67
N TYR A 20 3.70 -0.79 -1.44
CA TYR A 20 3.95 0.50 -2.04
C TYR A 20 5.38 0.59 -2.55
N GLU A 21 5.56 1.29 -3.68
CA GLU A 21 6.87 1.50 -4.29
C GLU A 21 7.84 2.24 -3.37
N THR A 22 7.32 3.14 -2.53
CA THR A 22 8.14 4.02 -1.68
C THR A 22 7.72 3.94 -0.22
N GLU A 23 8.70 4.09 0.67
CA GLU A 23 8.50 4.11 2.12
C GLU A 23 7.55 5.25 2.52
N GLU A 24 7.60 6.39 1.83
CA GLU A 24 6.74 7.53 2.10
C GLU A 24 5.25 7.21 1.89
N LEU A 25 4.91 6.49 0.81
CA LEU A 25 3.54 6.07 0.55
C LEU A 25 3.03 5.10 1.62
N ALA A 26 3.86 4.11 1.99
CA ALA A 26 3.52 3.18 3.05
C ALA A 26 3.35 3.90 4.40
N LYS A 27 4.20 4.88 4.72
CA LYS A 27 4.09 5.71 5.94
C LYS A 27 2.82 6.55 5.94
N LYS A 28 2.46 7.14 4.80
CA LYS A 28 1.22 7.91 4.64
C LYS A 28 0.00 7.01 4.81
N CYS A 29 0.03 5.77 4.30
CA CYS A 29 -1.04 4.80 4.52
C CYS A 29 -1.16 4.47 6.01
N GLU A 30 -0.07 4.07 6.65
CA GLU A 30 -0.08 3.72 8.08
C GLU A 30 -0.56 4.88 8.95
N ALA A 31 -0.06 6.09 8.72
CA ALA A 31 -0.45 7.27 9.49
C ALA A 31 -1.95 7.54 9.39
N TRP A 32 -2.53 7.32 8.20
CA TRP A 32 -3.96 7.44 7.99
C TRP A 32 -4.75 6.32 8.66
N ASP A 33 -4.35 5.05 8.44
CA ASP A 33 -5.01 3.88 9.04
C ASP A 33 -5.04 3.98 10.57
N ARG A 34 -3.95 4.44 11.20
CA ARG A 34 -3.91 4.67 12.66
C ARG A 34 -4.87 5.74 13.16
N LEU A 35 -5.19 6.73 12.32
CA LEU A 35 -6.04 7.86 12.69
C LEU A 35 -7.53 7.57 12.44
N HIS A 36 -7.83 6.80 11.39
CA HIS A 36 -9.19 6.61 10.88
C HIS A 36 -9.70 5.17 11.00
N ASP A 37 -8.89 4.23 11.48
CA ASP A 37 -9.20 2.78 11.55
C ASP A 37 -9.66 2.20 10.20
N SER A 38 -9.24 2.84 9.11
CA SER A 38 -9.67 2.52 7.75
C SER A 38 -8.69 3.05 6.73
N CYS A 39 -8.49 2.28 5.65
CA CYS A 39 -7.57 2.66 4.61
C CYS A 39 -8.06 3.87 3.82
N ASN A 40 -7.15 4.81 3.54
CA ASN A 40 -7.42 5.88 2.60
C ASN A 40 -7.49 5.30 1.17
N LEU A 41 -8.65 5.35 0.53
CA LEU A 41 -8.84 4.82 -0.83
C LEU A 41 -7.92 5.48 -1.87
N ALA A 42 -7.57 6.77 -1.72
CA ALA A 42 -6.67 7.44 -2.64
C ALA A 42 -5.22 6.92 -2.52
N ILE A 43 -4.79 6.57 -1.30
CA ILE A 43 -3.48 5.96 -1.05
C ILE A 43 -3.52 4.49 -1.47
N ALA A 44 -4.53 3.73 -1.07
CA ALA A 44 -4.72 2.32 -1.43
C ALA A 44 -4.78 2.10 -2.95
N SER A 45 -5.33 3.05 -3.71
CA SER A 45 -5.37 2.98 -5.18
C SER A 45 -4.00 3.08 -5.86
N ARG A 46 -2.97 3.50 -5.12
CA ARG A 46 -1.56 3.55 -5.54
C ARG A 46 -0.76 2.34 -5.05
N SER A 47 -1.39 1.41 -4.35
CA SER A 47 -0.75 0.14 -3.97
C SER A 47 -0.41 -0.68 -5.21
N ILE A 48 0.63 -1.50 -5.10
CA ILE A 48 1.07 -2.41 -6.16
C ILE A 48 -0.07 -3.39 -6.48
N GLU A 49 -0.83 -3.85 -5.49
CA GLU A 49 -1.98 -4.73 -5.65
C GLU A 49 -3.09 -4.07 -6.46
N ALA A 50 -3.41 -2.80 -6.16
CA ALA A 50 -4.41 -2.05 -6.91
C ALA A 50 -3.98 -1.80 -8.36
N ILE A 51 -2.69 -1.56 -8.60
CA ILE A 51 -2.13 -1.37 -9.94
C ILE A 51 -2.15 -2.69 -10.71
N SER A 52 -1.62 -3.77 -10.12
CA SER A 52 -1.57 -5.11 -10.73
C SER A 52 -2.96 -5.66 -11.07
N ARG A 53 -3.94 -5.41 -10.19
CA ARG A 53 -5.35 -5.75 -10.45
C ARG A 53 -5.90 -5.01 -11.67
N ARG A 54 -5.51 -3.74 -11.85
CA ARG A 54 -5.94 -2.88 -12.97
C ARG A 54 -5.33 -3.35 -14.30
N GLU A 55 -4.05 -3.72 -14.29
CA GLU A 55 -3.39 -4.29 -15.47
C GLU A 55 -4.02 -5.62 -15.90
N SER A 56 -4.41 -6.45 -14.93
CA SER A 56 -5.06 -7.73 -15.19
C SER A 56 -6.48 -7.60 -15.76
N LEU A 57 -7.16 -6.48 -15.52
CA LEU A 57 -8.52 -6.20 -16.02
C LEU A 57 -8.53 -5.56 -17.42
N ASN A 58 -7.37 -5.07 -17.88
CA ASN A 58 -7.23 -4.42 -19.18
C ASN A 58 -6.75 -5.39 -20.28
N LYS A 59 -6.78 -6.70 -20.01
CA LYS A 59 -6.33 -7.76 -20.92
C LYS A 59 -7.51 -8.62 -21.35
#